data_AF-A0A5B7JCC1-F1
#
_entry.id   AF-A0A5B7JCC1-F1
#
_cell.length_a   1.000
_cell.length_b   1.000
_cell.length_c   1.000
_cell.angle_alpha   90.00
_cell.angle_beta   90.00
_cell.angle_gamma   90.00
#
_symmetry.space_group_name_H-M   'P 1'
#
loop_
_entity.id
_entity.type
_entity.pdbx_description
1 polymer ?
#
loop_
_entity_poly.entity_id
_entity_poly.type
_entity_poly.pdbx_seq_one_letter_code
_entity_poly.pdbx_strand_id
1 'polypeptide(L)'
;MAGARVSGVYEIHPFTCTCTKPVLVWCDMETDGGGWTVFLNRQHQAIQLDFNRTWSDYKAGFGSPYSEYYLGNELLHQMTHGRMYAIRMDVTLASGGYDFSTYQYFTVYSEEKR
;
A
#
# COMPACT_ATOMS: atom_id res chain seq x y z
N MET A 1 -13.57 12.43 18.83
CA MET A 1 -13.65 11.35 17.83
C MET A 1 -12.40 10.50 18.00
N ALA A 2 -12.54 9.25 18.45
CA ALA A 2 -11.40 8.36 18.65
C ALA A 2 -11.10 7.64 17.33
N GLY A 3 -10.19 8.19 16.53
CA GLY A 3 -9.56 7.47 15.44
C GLY A 3 -8.40 6.64 15.98
N ALA A 4 -8.08 5.54 15.31
CA ALA A 4 -6.85 4.80 15.59
C ALA A 4 -5.64 5.73 15.38
N ARG A 5 -4.64 5.65 16.28
CA ARG A 5 -3.45 6.53 16.27
C ARG A 5 -2.13 5.78 16.28
N VAL A 6 -2.19 4.45 16.17
CA VAL A 6 -1.01 3.58 16.26
C VAL A 6 -0.85 2.89 14.93
N SER A 7 0.37 2.85 14.40
CA SER A 7 0.64 2.12 13.16
C SER A 7 0.42 0.62 13.35
N GLY A 8 -0.11 -0.04 12.32
CA GLY A 8 -0.39 -1.48 12.40
C GLY A 8 -1.25 -1.98 11.26
N VAL A 9 -1.64 -3.26 11.34
CA VAL A 9 -2.55 -3.85 10.36
C VAL A 9 -3.99 -3.54 10.72
N TYR A 10 -4.70 -2.94 9.77
CA TYR A 10 -6.12 -2.60 9.88
C TYR A 10 -6.91 -3.26 8.78
N GLU A 11 -8.18 -3.48 9.08
CA GLU A 11 -9.18 -3.87 8.11
C GLU A 11 -9.78 -2.62 7.45
N ILE A 12 -9.74 -2.56 6.12
CA ILE A 12 -10.33 -1.47 5.34
C ILE A 12 -11.43 -1.98 4.40
N HIS A 13 -12.39 -1.10 4.12
CA HIS A 13 -13.45 -1.30 3.14
C HIS A 13 -13.30 -0.27 2.01
N PRO A 14 -12.43 -0.53 1.03
CA PRO A 14 -12.14 0.43 -0.04
C PRO A 14 -13.30 0.58 -1.03
N PHE A 15 -14.27 -0.33 -0.97
CA PHE A 15 -15.42 -0.39 -1.85
C PHE A 15 -16.66 0.20 -1.21
N THR A 16 -17.49 0.85 -2.02
CA THR A 16 -18.81 1.34 -1.60
C THR A 16 -19.86 0.23 -1.52
N CYS A 17 -19.60 -0.95 -2.10
CA CYS A 17 -20.48 -2.10 -1.98
C CYS A 17 -20.19 -2.87 -0.69
N THR A 18 -21.24 -3.21 0.06
CA THR A 18 -21.14 -4.14 1.20
C THR A 18 -20.87 -5.59 0.80
N CYS A 19 -20.88 -5.88 -0.51
CA CYS A 19 -20.68 -7.22 -1.07
C CYS A 19 -19.20 -7.64 -1.20
N THR A 20 -18.27 -6.69 -1.14
CA THR A 20 -16.83 -6.95 -1.27
C THR A 20 -16.21 -7.24 0.08
N LYS A 21 -15.32 -8.24 0.11
CA LYS A 21 -14.60 -8.61 1.33
C LYS A 21 -13.70 -7.46 1.80
N PRO A 22 -13.58 -7.26 3.11
CA PRO A 22 -12.58 -6.36 3.65
C PRO A 22 -11.16 -6.75 3.22
N VAL A 23 -10.26 -5.78 3.21
CA VAL A 23 -8.84 -5.99 2.91
C VAL A 23 -8.00 -5.59 4.12
N LEU A 24 -7.02 -6.44 4.46
CA LEU A 24 -6.03 -6.12 5.50
C LEU A 24 -4.88 -5.34 4.89
N VAL A 25 -4.57 -4.19 5.48
CA VAL A 25 -3.47 -3.31 5.04
C VAL A 25 -2.70 -2.81 6.24
N TRP A 26 -1.41 -2.53 6.07
CA TRP A 26 -0.69 -1.75 7.07
C TRP A 26 -1.06 -0.28 6.94
N CYS A 27 -1.56 0.33 8.01
CA CYS A 27 -1.76 1.77 8.10
C CYS A 27 -0.63 2.39 8.93
N ASP A 28 0.08 3.33 8.34
CA ASP A 28 0.98 4.21 9.06
C ASP A 28 0.19 5.41 9.58
N MET A 29 0.09 5.46 10.91
CA MET A 29 -0.69 6.47 11.65
C MET A 29 0.23 7.49 12.34
N GLU A 30 1.52 7.46 12.06
CA GLU A 30 2.55 8.25 12.75
C GLU A 30 3.24 9.23 11.79
N THR A 31 3.61 8.77 10.58
CA THR A 31 4.31 9.60 9.60
C THR A 31 3.42 10.73 9.09
N ASP A 32 3.92 11.98 9.16
CA ASP A 32 3.26 13.18 8.63
C ASP A 32 1.78 13.34 9.08
N GLY A 33 1.50 13.00 10.34
CA GLY A 33 0.15 13.07 10.90
C GLY A 33 -0.72 11.85 10.64
N GLY A 34 -0.19 10.83 9.96
CA GLY A 34 -0.80 9.52 9.77
C GLY A 34 -1.88 9.45 8.69
N GLY A 35 -2.58 8.33 8.66
CA GLY A 35 -3.64 8.08 7.66
C GLY A 35 -3.11 7.51 6.34
N TRP A 36 -1.87 7.01 6.33
CA TRP A 36 -1.26 6.42 5.15
C TRP A 36 -1.59 4.94 5.06
N THR A 37 -2.14 4.51 3.93
CA THR A 37 -2.24 3.09 3.59
C THR A 37 -0.99 2.66 2.84
N VAL A 38 -0.22 1.73 3.41
CA VAL A 38 0.95 1.16 2.75
C VAL A 38 0.46 0.15 1.72
N PHE A 39 0.96 0.23 0.49
CA PHE A 39 0.61 -0.70 -0.59
C PHE A 39 1.80 -1.52 -1.11
N LEU A 40 3.03 -1.06 -0.82
CA LEU A 40 4.27 -1.76 -1.12
C LEU A 40 5.16 -1.59 0.10
N ASN A 41 5.63 -2.70 0.66
CA ASN A 41 6.62 -2.68 1.74
C ASN A 41 7.78 -3.61 1.40
N ARG A 42 9.01 -3.08 1.50
CA ARG A 42 10.27 -3.82 1.34
C ARG A 42 11.12 -3.55 2.55
N GLN A 43 11.64 -4.59 3.20
CA GLN A 43 12.43 -4.43 4.41
C GLN A 43 13.55 -5.46 4.49
N HIS A 44 14.66 -5.07 5.11
CA HIS A 44 15.75 -6.01 5.38
C HIS A 44 15.37 -6.92 6.56
N GLN A 45 15.19 -8.20 6.25
CA GLN A 45 14.76 -9.25 7.17
C GLN A 45 15.35 -10.60 6.75
N ALA A 46 15.35 -11.57 7.67
CA ALA A 46 16.01 -12.87 7.47
C ALA A 46 15.46 -13.65 6.25
N ILE A 47 14.16 -13.57 6.00
CA ILE A 47 13.50 -14.22 4.86
C ILE A 47 12.90 -13.11 3.99
N GLN A 48 13.44 -12.93 2.79
CA GLN A 48 12.95 -11.96 1.82
C GLN A 48 11.81 -12.55 0.99
N LEU A 49 10.80 -11.74 0.70
CA LEU A 49 9.75 -12.10 -0.25
C LEU A 49 10.26 -11.91 -1.69
N ASP A 50 9.98 -12.88 -2.56
CA ASP A 50 10.29 -12.75 -3.98
C ASP A 50 9.31 -11.78 -4.67
N PHE A 51 9.85 -10.79 -5.37
CA PHE A 51 9.11 -9.80 -6.18
C PHE A 51 9.25 -10.06 -7.69
N ASN A 52 10.03 -11.05 -8.12
CA ASN A 52 10.07 -11.48 -9.52
C ASN A 52 8.87 -12.39 -9.83
N ARG A 53 7.70 -11.76 -9.97
CA ARG A 53 6.40 -12.42 -10.04
C ARG A 53 5.70 -12.21 -11.39
N THR A 54 4.68 -13.01 -11.63
CA THR A 54 3.89 -12.90 -12.86
C THR A 54 2.98 -11.67 -12.82
N TRP A 55 2.45 -11.27 -13.98
CA TRP A 55 1.45 -10.20 -14.05
C TRP A 55 0.20 -10.52 -13.21
N SER A 56 -0.23 -11.78 -13.19
CA SER A 56 -1.39 -12.21 -12.39
C SER A 56 -1.15 -12.00 -10.90
N ASP A 57 0.07 -12.25 -10.42
CA ASP A 57 0.44 -12.02 -9.02
C ASP A 57 0.42 -10.51 -8.69
N TYR A 58 0.98 -9.67 -9.56
CA TYR A 58 0.94 -8.22 -9.37
C TYR A 58 -0.47 -7.64 -9.47
N LYS A 59 -1.35 -8.23 -10.27
CA LYS A 59 -2.77 -7.88 -10.32
C LYS A 59 -3.45 -8.15 -8.97
N ALA A 60 -3.29 -9.36 -8.45
CA ALA A 60 -3.94 -9.82 -7.22
C ALA A 60 -3.29 -9.29 -5.93
N GLY A 61 -2.00 -8.97 -5.97
CA GLY A 61 -1.20 -8.72 -4.78
C GLY A 61 -0.60 -10.00 -4.20
N PHE A 62 0.45 -9.85 -3.39
CA PHE A 62 1.17 -10.96 -2.76
C PHE A 62 1.92 -10.50 -1.52
N GLY A 63 2.28 -11.46 -0.64
CA GLY A 63 2.94 -11.19 0.63
C GLY A 63 1.96 -11.01 1.79
N SER A 64 2.40 -10.32 2.85
CA SER A 64 1.61 -10.09 4.06
C SER A 64 1.78 -8.65 4.58
N PRO A 65 0.70 -7.95 4.98
CA PRO A 65 0.80 -6.62 5.58
C PRO A 65 1.56 -6.60 6.92
N TYR A 66 1.84 -7.77 7.51
CA TYR A 66 2.69 -7.91 8.69
C TYR A 66 4.20 -7.97 8.35
N SER A 67 4.57 -7.92 7.07
CA SER A 67 5.95 -8.04 6.58
C SER A 67 6.09 -7.33 5.21
N GLU A 68 6.80 -7.93 4.26
CA GLU A 68 6.86 -7.49 2.87
C GLU A 68 5.59 -7.89 2.12
N TYR A 69 5.08 -6.98 1.30
CA TYR A 69 3.92 -7.24 0.44
C TYR A 69 3.77 -6.22 -0.67
N TYR A 70 2.94 -6.60 -1.64
CA TYR A 70 2.36 -5.73 -2.64
C TYR A 70 0.84 -5.89 -2.60
N LEU A 71 0.12 -4.78 -2.49
CA LEU A 71 -1.35 -4.77 -2.29
C LEU A 71 -2.13 -5.29 -3.50
N GLY A 72 -1.57 -5.13 -4.70
CA GLY A 72 -2.21 -5.56 -5.95
C GLY A 72 -2.72 -4.39 -6.79
N ASN A 73 -2.48 -4.46 -8.09
CA ASN A 73 -2.85 -3.41 -9.04
C ASN A 73 -4.36 -3.20 -9.12
N GLU A 74 -5.15 -4.26 -9.04
CA GLU A 74 -6.61 -4.16 -9.15
C GLU A 74 -7.18 -3.33 -8.00
N LEU A 75 -6.72 -3.60 -6.78
CA LEU A 75 -7.13 -2.85 -5.61
C LEU A 75 -6.58 -1.41 -5.62
N LEU A 76 -5.34 -1.22 -6.02
CA LEU A 76 -4.76 0.12 -6.18
C LEU A 76 -5.51 0.98 -7.20
N HIS A 77 -5.88 0.40 -8.34
CA HIS A 77 -6.73 1.05 -9.33
C HIS A 77 -8.05 1.46 -8.70
N GLN A 78 -8.74 0.54 -8.03
CA GLN A 78 -10.04 0.82 -7.42
C GLN A 78 -9.98 1.89 -6.32
N MET A 79 -8.93 1.88 -5.50
CA MET A 79 -8.72 2.87 -4.45
C MET A 79 -8.44 4.25 -5.04
N THR A 80 -7.55 4.33 -6.04
CA THR A 80 -7.05 5.62 -6.56
C THR A 80 -7.90 6.20 -7.70
N HIS A 81 -8.74 5.39 -8.32
CA HIS A 81 -9.60 5.82 -9.42
C HIS A 81 -10.76 6.69 -8.90
N GLY A 82 -10.83 7.94 -9.37
CA GLY A 82 -11.94 8.86 -9.09
C GLY A 82 -11.82 9.64 -7.77
N ARG A 83 -10.71 9.51 -7.05
CA ARG A 83 -10.39 10.34 -5.87
C ARG A 83 -8.94 10.83 -5.96
N MET A 84 -8.67 11.98 -5.38
CA MET A 84 -7.31 12.52 -5.32
C MET A 84 -6.56 11.87 -4.15
N TYR A 85 -5.58 11.04 -4.47
CA TYR A 85 -4.62 10.49 -3.51
C TYR A 85 -3.23 11.03 -3.79
N ALA A 86 -2.52 11.35 -2.72
CA ALA A 86 -1.09 11.56 -2.75
C ALA A 86 -0.38 10.21 -2.52
N ILE A 87 0.79 10.04 -3.13
CA ILE A 87 1.70 8.94 -2.85
C ILE A 87 2.96 9.49 -2.18
N ARG A 88 3.45 8.74 -1.20
CA ARG A 88 4.73 8.97 -0.55
C ARG A 88 5.59 7.72 -0.71
N MET A 89 6.87 7.92 -1.00
CA MET A 89 7.85 6.84 -1.07
C MET A 89 8.95 7.12 -0.06
N ASP A 90 9.08 6.26 0.93
CA ASP A 90 10.08 6.33 1.99
C ASP A 90 11.18 5.30 1.72
N VAL A 91 12.45 5.71 1.77
CA VAL A 91 13.60 4.85 1.48
C VAL A 91 14.66 5.01 2.56
N THR A 92 15.09 3.88 3.11
CA THR A 92 16.27 3.80 3.97
C THR A 92 17.41 3.15 3.20
N LEU A 93 18.52 3.86 3.05
CA LEU A 93 19.75 3.39 2.42
C LEU A 93 20.48 2.40 3.33
N ALA A 94 21.26 1.51 2.73
CA ALA A 94 22.12 0.57 3.47
C ALA A 94 23.12 1.28 4.41
N SER A 95 23.48 2.52 4.10
CA SER A 95 24.33 3.38 4.93
C SER A 95 23.60 3.97 6.16
N GLY A 96 22.30 3.72 6.32
CA GLY A 96 21.46 4.26 7.39
C GLY A 96 20.85 5.63 7.09
N GLY A 97 21.11 6.21 5.92
CA GLY A 97 20.43 7.43 5.47
C GLY A 97 18.95 7.16 5.18
N TYR A 98 18.08 8.13 5.47
CA TYR A 98 16.65 8.08 5.18
C TYR A 98 16.26 9.27 4.31
N ASP A 99 15.43 9.01 3.30
CA ASP A 99 14.87 10.05 2.44
C ASP A 99 13.45 9.68 2.01
N PHE A 100 12.67 10.67 1.57
CA PHE A 100 11.33 10.45 1.07
C PHE A 100 10.96 11.42 -0.06
N SER A 101 10.05 10.98 -0.93
CA SER A 101 9.43 11.83 -1.95
C SER A 101 7.92 11.75 -1.88
N THR A 102 7.25 12.86 -2.19
CA THR A 102 5.79 12.93 -2.23
C THR A 102 5.32 13.44 -3.60
N TYR A 103 4.22 12.86 -4.09
CA TYR A 103 3.55 13.28 -5.31
C TYR A 103 2.07 13.48 -5.01
N GLN A 104 1.54 14.66 -5.31
CA GLN A 104 0.19 15.06 -4.89
C GLN A 104 -0.93 14.34 -5.65
N TYR A 105 -0.65 13.87 -6.87
CA TYR A 105 -1.63 13.24 -7.74
C TYR A 105 -1.14 11.88 -8.19
N PHE A 106 -1.73 10.83 -7.64
CA PHE A 106 -1.42 9.46 -7.98
C PHE A 106 -2.71 8.71 -8.36
N THR A 107 -2.67 8.09 -9.54
CA THR A 107 -3.74 7.21 -10.01
C THR A 107 -3.12 6.01 -10.71
N VAL A 108 -3.67 4.83 -10.44
CA VAL A 108 -3.41 3.63 -11.22
C VAL A 108 -4.58 3.45 -12.17
N TYR A 109 -4.32 3.23 -13.46
CA TYR A 109 -5.36 2.99 -14.46
C TYR A 109 -5.73 1.50 -14.53
N SER A 110 -6.87 1.22 -15.18
CA SER A 110 -7.31 -0.16 -15.40
C SER A 110 -6.33 -0.90 -16.31
N GLU A 111 -6.35 -2.23 -16.19
CA GLU A 111 -5.51 -3.14 -16.99
C GLU A 111 -5.74 -2.99 -18.51
N GLU A 112 -6.97 -2.63 -18.92
CA GLU A 112 -7.34 -2.43 -20.33
C GLU A 112 -6.64 -1.25 -20.99
N LYS A 113 -6.08 -0.33 -20.19
CA LYS A 113 -5.30 0.82 -20.68
C LYS A 113 -3.80 0.54 -20.79
N ARG A 114 -3.41 -0.74 -20.84
CA ARG A 114 -2.02 -1.16 -21.05
C ARG A 114 -1.50 -0.84 -22.44
#